data_AF-A0A485JFM2-F1
#
_entry.id   AF-A0A485JFM2-F1
#
_cell.length_a   1.000
_cell.length_b   1.000
_cell.length_c   1.000
_cell.angle_alpha   90.00
_cell.angle_beta   90.00
_cell.angle_gamma   90.00
#
_symmetry.space_group_name_H-M   'P 1'
#
loop_
_entity.id
_entity.type
_entity.pdbx_description
1 polymer ?
#
loop_
_entity_poly.entity_id
_entity_poly.type
_entity_poly.pdbx_seq_one_letter_code
_entity_poly.pdbx_strand_id
1 'polypeptide(L)'
;MALNALDGMLARECNQQTRLGAILNETGDVISDIALYLPFLFLPESNASLVILMLFYTILTEFCGLLAQTINGIRSYVGPFGKSDRALIFGLWGLAIAIYPQWMQWNNLLWSIASILLLWTAINRCRSVLFMSAER
;
A
#
# COMPACT_ATOMS: atom_id res chain seq x y z
N MET A 1 3.80 4.31 -9.91
CA MET A 1 3.05 3.04 -9.98
C MET A 1 2.95 2.44 -11.38
N ALA A 2 2.63 3.21 -12.43
CA ALA A 2 2.54 2.67 -13.80
C ALA A 2 3.84 1.98 -14.26
N LEU A 3 5.00 2.62 -14.04
CA LEU A 3 6.31 2.03 -14.40
C LEU A 3 6.58 0.71 -13.67
N ASN A 4 6.31 0.64 -12.37
CA ASN A 4 6.45 -0.60 -11.59
C ASN A 4 5.59 -1.75 -12.14
N ALA A 5 4.40 -1.45 -12.65
CA ALA A 5 3.53 -2.45 -13.26
C ALA A 5 4.06 -2.90 -14.64
N LEU A 6 4.58 -1.96 -15.44
CA LEU A 6 5.20 -2.26 -16.73
C LEU A 6 6.46 -3.13 -16.58
N ASP A 7 7.34 -2.79 -15.64
CA ASP A 7 8.57 -3.54 -15.37
C ASP A 7 8.26 -4.98 -14.96
N GLY A 8 7.25 -5.16 -14.08
CA GLY A 8 6.78 -6.48 -13.67
C GLY A 8 6.18 -7.30 -14.83
N MET A 9 5.39 -6.66 -15.70
CA MET A 9 4.79 -7.30 -16.87
C MET A 9 5.86 -7.73 -17.89
N LEU A 10 6.79 -6.84 -18.22
CA LEU A 10 7.91 -7.13 -19.14
C LEU A 10 8.78 -8.27 -18.61
N ALA A 11 9.10 -8.27 -17.31
CA ALA A 11 9.86 -9.37 -16.71
C ALA A 11 9.15 -10.73 -16.84
N ARG A 12 7.80 -10.75 -16.81
CA ARG A 12 7.03 -11.98 -17.05
C ARG A 12 7.04 -12.39 -18.52
N GLU A 13 6.70 -11.46 -19.42
CA GLU A 13 6.58 -11.76 -20.86
C GLU A 13 7.93 -12.12 -21.49
N CYS A 14 9.03 -11.54 -21.02
CA CYS A 14 10.38 -11.83 -21.50
C CYS A 14 11.08 -12.97 -20.72
N ASN A 15 10.41 -13.67 -19.79
CA ASN A 15 11.01 -14.72 -18.95
C ASN A 15 12.26 -14.26 -18.16
N GLN A 16 12.29 -13.01 -17.70
CA GLN A 16 13.41 -12.40 -16.97
C GLN A 16 13.14 -12.30 -15.45
N GLN A 17 12.19 -13.06 -14.92
CA GLN A 17 11.91 -13.08 -13.48
C GLN A 17 13.09 -13.69 -12.71
N THR A 18 13.73 -12.89 -11.86
CA THR A 18 14.82 -13.35 -10.98
C THR A 18 14.46 -13.18 -9.52
N ARG A 19 15.09 -13.98 -8.64
CA ARG A 19 14.91 -13.85 -7.18
C ARG A 19 15.32 -12.47 -6.68
N LEU A 20 16.43 -11.94 -7.20
CA LEU A 20 16.90 -10.60 -6.87
C LEU A 20 15.88 -9.54 -7.31
N GLY A 21 15.34 -9.64 -8.53
CA GLY A 21 14.32 -8.72 -9.04
C GLY A 21 13.06 -8.71 -8.17
N ALA A 22 12.62 -9.88 -7.70
CA ALA A 22 11.49 -9.97 -6.77
C ALA A 22 11.79 -9.26 -5.43
N ILE A 23 12.98 -9.48 -4.84
CA ILE A 23 13.39 -8.81 -3.60
C ILE A 23 13.44 -7.29 -3.77
N LEU A 24 14.02 -6.82 -4.88
CA LEU A 24 14.12 -5.39 -5.18
C LEU A 24 12.74 -4.76 -5.41
N ASN A 25 11.84 -5.43 -6.12
CA ASN A 25 10.48 -4.95 -6.34
C ASN A 25 9.73 -4.81 -5.01
N GLU A 26 9.72 -5.85 -4.17
CA GLU A 26 9.01 -5.83 -2.89
C GLU A 26 9.59 -4.82 -1.90
N THR A 27 10.91 -4.74 -1.81
CA THR A 27 11.58 -3.79 -0.89
C THR A 27 11.43 -2.35 -1.39
N GLY A 28 11.61 -2.15 -2.70
CA GLY A 28 11.45 -0.85 -3.35
C GLY A 28 10.02 -0.32 -3.21
N ASP A 29 9.02 -1.19 -3.26
CA ASP A 29 7.62 -0.82 -3.07
C ASP A 29 7.36 -0.25 -1.67
N VAL A 30 7.87 -0.89 -0.62
CA VAL A 30 7.74 -0.39 0.75
C VAL A 30 8.49 0.94 0.93
N ILE A 31 9.72 1.04 0.41
CA ILE A 31 10.50 2.28 0.47
C ILE A 31 9.78 3.40 -0.28
N SER A 32 9.20 3.11 -1.45
CA SER A 32 8.46 4.07 -2.25
C SER A 32 7.20 4.54 -1.54
N ASP A 33 6.43 3.66 -0.91
CA ASP A 33 5.23 4.04 -0.14
C ASP A 33 5.62 4.98 1.03
N ILE A 34 6.70 4.69 1.76
CA ILE A 34 7.19 5.57 2.82
C ILE A 34 7.63 6.92 2.25
N ALA A 35 8.45 6.92 1.20
CA ALA A 35 8.96 8.15 0.60
C ALA A 35 7.84 9.06 0.06
N LEU A 36 6.77 8.47 -0.48
CA LEU A 36 5.63 9.21 -1.02
C LEU A 36 4.69 9.74 0.06
N TYR A 37 4.47 9.01 1.15
CA TYR A 37 3.44 9.36 2.13
C TYR A 37 3.99 10.01 3.42
N LEU A 38 5.27 9.82 3.75
CA LEU A 38 5.92 10.51 4.88
C LEU A 38 5.85 12.05 4.80
N PRO A 39 5.96 12.69 3.61
CA PRO A 39 5.80 14.14 3.52
C PRO A 39 4.47 14.69 4.02
N PHE A 40 3.42 13.86 4.11
CA PHE A 40 2.12 14.27 4.66
C PHE A 40 2.18 14.65 6.15
N LEU A 41 3.24 14.27 6.88
CA LEU A 41 3.48 14.76 8.25
C LEU A 41 3.69 16.27 8.30
N PHE A 42 4.23 16.86 7.23
CA PHE A 42 4.60 18.27 7.18
C PHE A 42 3.53 19.16 6.55
N LEU A 43 2.41 18.58 6.12
CA LEU A 43 1.29 19.35 5.60
C LEU A 43 0.60 20.12 6.73
N PRO A 44 0.17 21.37 6.49
CA PRO A 44 -0.73 22.09 7.38
C PRO A 44 -1.98 21.26 7.70
N GLU A 45 -2.53 21.44 8.90
CA GLU A 45 -3.73 20.73 9.37
C GLU A 45 -3.60 19.19 9.38
N SER A 46 -2.37 18.67 9.37
CA SER A 46 -2.08 17.22 9.42
C SER A 46 -1.64 16.79 10.81
N ASN A 47 -2.29 15.77 11.36
CA ASN A 47 -1.91 15.15 12.61
C ASN A 47 -0.79 14.12 12.37
N ALA A 48 0.43 14.43 12.84
CA ALA A 48 1.59 13.58 12.62
C ALA A 48 1.41 12.15 13.14
N SER A 49 0.80 11.96 14.32
CA SER A 49 0.55 10.64 14.89
C SER A 49 -0.38 9.80 14.01
N LEU A 50 -1.39 10.42 13.41
CA LEU A 50 -2.32 9.75 12.51
C LEU A 50 -1.65 9.34 11.20
N VAL A 51 -0.79 10.18 10.64
CA VAL A 51 -0.03 9.82 9.42
C VAL A 51 0.97 8.70 9.71
N ILE A 52 1.65 8.73 10.86
CA ILE A 52 2.54 7.64 11.29
C ILE A 52 1.76 6.34 11.45
N LEU A 53 0.55 6.38 12.04
CA LEU A 53 -0.33 5.21 12.15
C LEU A 53 -0.74 4.67 10.77
N MET A 54 -1.10 5.56 9.84
CA MET A 54 -1.44 5.20 8.46
C MET A 54 -0.24 4.55 7.74
N LEU A 55 0.96 5.10 7.90
CA LEU A 55 2.19 4.52 7.35
C LEU A 55 2.46 3.13 7.92
N PHE A 56 2.32 2.97 9.23
CA PHE A 56 2.44 1.67 9.89
C PHE A 56 1.44 0.66 9.30
N TYR A 57 0.18 1.04 9.12
CA TYR A 57 -0.81 0.14 8.51
C TYR A 57 -0.57 -0.13 7.02
N THR A 58 0.06 0.80 6.30
CA THR A 58 0.48 0.59 4.91
C THR A 58 1.52 -0.53 4.84
N ILE A 59 2.56 -0.44 5.67
CA ILE A 59 3.60 -1.47 5.78
C ILE A 59 3.00 -2.80 6.25
N LEU A 60 2.14 -2.77 7.27
CA LEU A 60 1.48 -3.96 7.79
C LEU A 60 0.66 -4.66 6.71
N THR A 61 -0.04 -3.91 5.86
CA THR A 61 -0.84 -4.47 4.77
C THR A 61 0.03 -5.23 3.76
N GLU A 62 1.18 -4.68 3.36
CA GLU A 62 2.11 -5.38 2.47
C GLU A 62 2.78 -6.58 3.15
N PHE A 63 3.14 -6.45 4.42
CA PHE A 63 3.64 -7.57 5.21
C PHE A 63 2.63 -8.73 5.29
N CYS A 64 1.35 -8.46 5.55
CA CYS A 64 0.30 -9.49 5.56
C CYS A 64 0.13 -10.16 4.18
N GLY A 65 0.33 -9.42 3.09
CA GLY A 65 0.34 -9.96 1.73
C GLY A 65 1.50 -10.93 1.48
N LEU A 66 2.70 -10.56 1.92
CA LEU A 66 3.90 -11.41 1.88
C LEU A 66 3.77 -12.64 2.80
N LEU A 67 3.22 -12.47 4.00
CA LEU A 67 2.96 -13.56 4.94
C LEU A 67 2.00 -14.60 4.33
N ALA A 68 0.98 -14.17 3.60
CA ALA A 68 0.12 -15.09 2.86
C ALA A 68 0.89 -15.87 1.79
N GLN A 69 1.81 -15.21 1.08
CA GLN A 69 2.66 -15.85 0.09
C GLN A 69 3.61 -16.89 0.71
N THR A 70 4.18 -16.61 1.88
CA THR A 70 5.10 -17.55 2.54
C THR A 70 4.39 -18.77 3.08
N ILE A 71 3.13 -18.65 3.53
CA ILE A 71 2.35 -19.76 4.07
C ILE A 71 1.72 -20.59 2.94
N ASN A 72 1.07 -19.95 1.96
CA ASN A 72 0.25 -20.63 0.95
C ASN A 72 0.86 -20.68 -0.45
N GLY A 73 2.01 -20.03 -0.67
CA GLY A 73 2.66 -19.93 -1.98
C GLY A 73 2.09 -18.86 -2.90
N ILE A 74 1.01 -18.18 -2.51
CA ILE A 74 0.31 -17.16 -3.31
C ILE A 74 0.17 -15.88 -2.51
N ARG A 75 0.56 -14.75 -3.10
CA ARG A 75 0.39 -13.42 -2.48
C ARG A 75 -1.08 -13.05 -2.41
N SER A 76 -1.53 -12.62 -1.23
CA SER A 76 -2.89 -12.11 -1.04
C SER A 76 -2.97 -10.63 -1.39
N TYR A 77 -3.91 -10.29 -2.28
CA TYR A 77 -4.23 -8.93 -2.68
C TYR A 77 -5.63 -8.49 -2.21
N VAL A 78 -6.28 -9.29 -1.35
CA VAL A 78 -7.66 -9.04 -0.90
C VAL A 78 -7.74 -7.80 -0.02
N GLY A 79 -8.84 -7.05 -0.18
CA GLY A 79 -9.23 -5.94 0.68
C GLY A 79 -9.45 -4.64 -0.09
N PRO A 80 -10.09 -3.66 0.54
CA PRO A 80 -10.60 -2.47 -0.16
C PRO A 80 -9.53 -1.41 -0.49
N PHE A 81 -8.33 -1.50 0.09
CA PHE A 81 -7.34 -0.42 -0.01
C PHE A 81 -5.91 -0.95 -0.18
N GLY A 82 -5.69 -1.56 -1.34
CA GLY A 82 -4.41 -2.09 -1.78
C GLY A 82 -3.47 -1.00 -2.33
N LYS A 83 -2.32 -1.43 -2.85
CA LYS A 83 -1.25 -0.54 -3.32
C LYS A 83 -1.72 0.45 -4.39
N SER A 84 -2.42 -0.05 -5.42
CA SER A 84 -2.97 0.78 -6.51
C SER A 84 -3.97 1.80 -6.01
N ASP A 85 -4.85 1.40 -5.10
CA ASP A 85 -5.89 2.27 -4.54
C ASP A 85 -5.25 3.42 -3.75
N ARG A 86 -4.24 3.10 -2.93
CA ARG A 86 -3.48 4.09 -2.15
C ARG A 86 -2.76 5.10 -3.02
N ALA A 87 -2.03 4.64 -4.03
CA ALA A 87 -1.32 5.54 -4.93
C ALA A 87 -2.27 6.45 -5.71
N LEU A 88 -3.44 5.94 -6.11
CA LEU A 88 -4.46 6.75 -6.77
C LEU A 88 -5.04 7.79 -5.81
N ILE A 89 -5.53 7.38 -4.63
CA ILE A 89 -6.16 8.29 -3.67
C ILE A 89 -5.18 9.35 -3.17
N PHE A 90 -3.98 8.94 -2.75
CA PHE A 90 -2.98 9.88 -2.23
C PHE A 90 -2.36 10.75 -3.32
N GLY A 91 -2.18 10.22 -4.53
CA GLY A 91 -1.74 11.01 -5.68
C GLY A 91 -2.77 12.08 -6.07
N LEU A 92 -4.06 11.70 -6.13
CA LEU A 92 -5.16 12.64 -6.39
C LEU A 92 -5.29 13.67 -5.27
N TRP A 93 -5.13 13.25 -4.01
CA TRP A 93 -5.16 14.18 -2.89
C TRP A 93 -4.03 15.19 -2.94
N GLY A 94 -2.80 14.74 -3.21
CA GLY A 94 -1.63 15.61 -3.40
C GLY A 94 -1.84 16.62 -4.53
N LEU A 95 -2.42 16.19 -5.66
CA LEU A 95 -2.79 17.08 -6.75
C LEU A 95 -3.88 18.07 -6.32
N ALA A 96 -4.91 17.61 -5.63
CA ALA A 96 -6.05 18.43 -5.21
C ALA A 96 -5.61 19.54 -4.25
N ILE A 97 -4.77 19.25 -3.25
CA ILE A 97 -4.27 20.26 -2.32
C ILE A 97 -3.24 21.21 -2.96
N ALA A 98 -2.55 20.78 -4.03
CA ALA A 98 -1.68 21.67 -4.79
C ALA A 98 -2.47 22.72 -5.58
N ILE A 99 -3.66 22.37 -6.07
CA ILE A 99 -4.56 23.30 -6.78
C ILE A 99 -5.42 24.11 -5.80
N TYR A 100 -5.90 23.47 -4.73
CA TYR A 100 -6.80 24.04 -3.73
C TYR A 100 -6.25 23.83 -2.31
N PRO A 101 -5.28 24.65 -1.85
CA PRO A 101 -4.67 24.49 -0.53
C PRO A 101 -5.65 24.50 0.64
N GLN A 102 -6.79 25.18 0.50
CA GLN A 102 -7.84 25.22 1.52
C GLN A 102 -8.45 23.84 1.84
N TRP A 103 -8.28 22.83 0.97
CA TRP A 103 -8.77 21.47 1.24
C TRP A 103 -7.93 20.72 2.28
N MET A 104 -6.76 21.24 2.65
CA MET A 104 -5.90 20.65 3.69
C MET A 104 -6.62 20.45 5.03
N GLN A 105 -7.67 21.23 5.34
CA GLN A 105 -8.53 21.02 6.52
C GLN A 105 -9.13 19.60 6.61
N TRP A 106 -9.23 18.88 5.49
CA TRP A 106 -9.76 17.52 5.40
C TRP A 106 -8.69 16.43 5.49
N ASN A 107 -7.41 16.79 5.63
CA ASN A 107 -6.28 15.86 5.72
C ASN A 107 -6.53 14.75 6.75
N ASN A 108 -6.89 15.14 7.98
CA ASN A 108 -7.09 14.19 9.08
C ASN A 108 -8.27 13.24 8.85
N LEU A 109 -9.33 13.70 8.17
CA LEU A 109 -10.44 12.83 7.79
C LEU A 109 -9.98 11.78 6.79
N LEU A 110 -9.22 12.19 5.76
CA LEU A 110 -8.67 11.28 4.77
C LEU A 110 -7.72 10.25 5.40
N TRP A 111 -6.77 10.68 6.24
CA TRP A 111 -5.84 9.78 6.92
C TRP A 111 -6.55 8.78 7.83
N SER A 112 -7.63 9.20 8.50
CA SER A 112 -8.45 8.33 9.35
C SER A 112 -9.16 7.25 8.54
N ILE A 113 -9.83 7.64 7.45
CA ILE A 113 -10.53 6.70 6.56
C ILE A 113 -9.52 5.73 5.93
N ALA A 114 -8.41 6.24 5.42
CA ALA A 114 -7.32 5.45 4.88
C ALA A 114 -6.78 4.42 5.88
N SER A 115 -6.55 4.83 7.14
CA SER A 115 -6.07 3.96 8.21
C SER A 115 -7.04 2.81 8.51
N ILE A 116 -8.35 3.10 8.56
CA ILE A 116 -9.39 2.08 8.79
C ILE A 116 -9.41 1.08 7.62
N LEU A 117 -9.39 1.57 6.38
CA LEU A 117 -9.42 0.72 5.19
C LEU A 117 -8.13 -0.12 5.04
N LEU A 118 -6.97 0.42 5.41
CA LEU A 118 -5.71 -0.31 5.48
C LEU A 118 -5.78 -1.44 6.50
N LEU A 119 -6.24 -1.15 7.73
CA LEU A 119 -6.38 -2.16 8.77
C LEU A 119 -7.36 -3.27 8.33
N TRP A 120 -8.47 -2.91 7.71
CA TRP A 120 -9.40 -3.89 7.13
C TRP A 120 -8.72 -4.73 6.04
N THR A 121 -7.95 -4.11 5.15
CA THR A 121 -7.19 -4.83 4.11
C THR A 121 -6.20 -5.82 4.74
N ALA A 122 -5.43 -5.41 5.75
CA ALA A 122 -4.51 -6.30 6.47
C ALA A 122 -5.23 -7.50 7.09
N ILE A 123 -6.37 -7.28 7.77
CA ILE A 123 -7.19 -8.34 8.36
C ILE A 123 -7.69 -9.30 7.27
N ASN A 124 -8.18 -8.80 6.14
CA ASN A 124 -8.68 -9.63 5.04
C ASN A 124 -7.56 -10.48 4.42
N ARG A 125 -6.36 -9.92 4.25
CA ARG A 125 -5.19 -10.68 3.78
C ARG A 125 -4.85 -11.83 4.72
N CYS A 126 -4.79 -11.59 6.03
CA CYS A 126 -4.57 -12.65 7.01
C CYS A 126 -5.69 -13.70 7.00
N ARG A 127 -6.96 -13.28 6.93
CA ARG A 127 -8.10 -14.19 6.88
C ARG A 127 -8.09 -15.07 5.62
N SER A 128 -7.68 -14.53 4.47
CA SER A 128 -7.58 -15.32 3.24
C SER A 128 -6.63 -16.52 3.37
N VAL A 129 -5.62 -16.43 4.26
CA VAL A 129 -4.71 -17.54 4.52
C VAL A 129 -5.43 -18.68 5.22
N LEU A 130 -6.23 -18.36 6.25
CA LEU A 130 -6.94 -19.32 7.08
C LEU A 130 -8.03 -20.09 6.33
N PHE A 131 -8.68 -19.46 5.37
CA PHE A 131 -9.71 -20.13 4.58
C PHE A 131 -9.12 -21.07 3.51
N MET A 132 -7.96 -20.74 2.94
CA MET A 132 -7.30 -21.62 1.95
C MET A 132 -6.64 -22.85 2.58
N SER A 133 -6.26 -22.81 3.86
CA SER A 133 -5.69 -23.96 4.56
C SER A 133 -6.74 -24.97 5.02
N ALA A 134 -8.03 -24.61 5.05
CA ALA A 134 -9.13 -25.51 5.40
C ALA A 134 -9.58 -26.43 4.25
N GLU A 135 -9.11 -26.19 3.02
CA GLU A 135 -9.45 -26.96 1.81
C GLU A 135 -8.39 -28.02 1.43
N ARG A 136 -7.35 -28.21 2.26
CA ARG A 136 -6.35 -29.29 2.10
C ARG A 136 -6.51 -30.36 3.15
#